data_AF-A0A937WNN2-F1
#
_entry.id   AF-A0A937WNN2-F1
#
_cell.length_a   1.000
_cell.length_b   1.000
_cell.length_c   1.000
_cell.angle_alpha   90.00
_cell.angle_beta   90.00
_cell.angle_gamma   90.00
#
_symmetry.space_group_name_H-M   'P 1'
#
loop_
_entity.id
_entity.type
_entity.pdbx_description
1 polymer ?
#
loop_
_entity_poly.entity_id
_entity_poly.type
_entity_poly.pdbx_seq_one_letter_code
_entity_poly.pdbx_strand_id
1 'polypeptide(L)'
;MDIKIRYKEFLNKTAERKEEVLKFASFLEAETNWLTTPASTRYHLNKEGGLLEHSVNVTEQLLKMKNCLLPLLSDESCIIVGLFHDVGKVGLPGKPYYLANDNKWEIEKGILYKVNMELTAMGIATRSLFIMSPHIKLKEEEAQAIAYHDGLFVPEGESIKNKERPLTLLLHWADYWSTNVIEKKRT
;
A
#
# COMPACT_ATOMS: atom_id res chain seq x y z
N MET A 1 -4.52 -19.69 -2.88
CA MET A 1 -3.08 -19.64 -2.52
C MET A 1 -2.93 -18.63 -1.40
N ASP A 2 -2.19 -18.96 -0.34
CA ASP A 2 -2.03 -18.09 0.84
C ASP A 2 -1.41 -16.74 0.45
N ILE A 3 -1.97 -15.65 0.96
CA ILE A 3 -1.52 -14.29 0.68
C ILE A 3 -0.06 -14.06 1.08
N LYS A 4 0.40 -14.71 2.15
CA LYS A 4 1.79 -14.63 2.61
C LYS A 4 2.75 -15.31 1.64
N ILE A 5 2.31 -16.36 0.95
CA ILE A 5 3.11 -17.02 -0.09
C ILE A 5 3.28 -16.07 -1.28
N ARG A 6 2.18 -15.49 -1.78
CA ARG A 6 2.21 -14.53 -2.90
C ARG A 6 3.06 -13.30 -2.59
N TYR A 7 2.93 -12.77 -1.38
CA TYR A 7 3.79 -11.69 -0.89
C TYR A 7 5.28 -12.06 -0.96
N LYS A 8 5.67 -13.22 -0.42
CA LYS A 8 7.06 -13.71 -0.50
C LYS A 8 7.53 -13.95 -1.94
N GLU A 9 6.65 -14.41 -2.83
CA GLU A 9 6.97 -14.55 -4.26
C GLU A 9 7.30 -13.21 -4.90
N PHE A 10 6.55 -12.14 -4.59
CA PHE A 10 6.86 -10.80 -5.08
C PHE A 10 8.18 -10.27 -4.52
N LEU A 11 8.42 -10.42 -3.21
CA LEU A 11 9.71 -10.06 -2.62
C LEU A 11 10.89 -10.77 -3.32
N ASN A 12 10.74 -12.06 -3.61
CA ASN A 12 11.78 -12.86 -4.25
C ASN A 12 12.07 -12.48 -5.71
N LYS A 13 11.11 -11.83 -6.40
CA LYS A 13 11.23 -11.34 -7.78
C LYS A 13 11.95 -9.99 -7.89
N THR A 14 12.21 -9.31 -6.77
CA THR A 14 13.08 -8.13 -6.78
C THR A 14 14.52 -8.52 -7.16
N ALA A 15 15.26 -7.58 -7.75
CA ALA A 15 16.54 -7.84 -8.40
C ALA A 15 17.63 -6.93 -7.82
N GLU A 16 17.86 -5.76 -8.43
CA GLU A 16 18.93 -4.82 -8.08
C GLU A 16 18.91 -4.41 -6.60
N ARG A 17 17.72 -4.20 -6.04
CA ARG A 17 17.52 -3.71 -4.66
C ARG A 17 16.98 -4.79 -3.73
N LYS A 18 17.17 -6.07 -4.09
CA LYS A 18 16.62 -7.22 -3.34
C LYS A 18 16.98 -7.20 -1.85
N GLU A 19 18.23 -6.90 -1.51
CA GLU A 19 18.67 -6.86 -0.11
C GLU A 19 17.97 -5.74 0.68
N GLU A 20 17.86 -4.53 0.12
CA GLU A 20 17.14 -3.40 0.72
C GLU A 20 15.67 -3.74 0.95
N VAL A 21 15.01 -4.30 -0.09
CA VAL A 21 13.60 -4.69 -0.03
C VAL A 21 13.36 -5.77 1.03
N LEU A 22 14.21 -6.81 1.09
CA LEU A 22 14.07 -7.87 2.08
C LEU A 22 14.31 -7.37 3.51
N LYS A 23 15.28 -6.47 3.71
CA LYS A 23 15.52 -5.83 5.01
C LYS A 23 14.32 -4.97 5.42
N PHE A 24 13.75 -4.20 4.50
CA PHE A 24 12.57 -3.39 4.77
C PHE A 24 11.35 -4.25 5.12
N ALA A 25 11.09 -5.31 4.35
CA ALA A 25 10.04 -6.28 4.64
C ALA A 25 10.21 -6.90 6.04
N SER A 26 11.44 -7.28 6.39
CA SER A 26 11.76 -7.87 7.70
C SER A 26 11.53 -6.86 8.83
N PHE A 27 11.90 -5.59 8.64
CA PHE A 27 11.60 -4.51 9.57
C PHE A 27 10.09 -4.33 9.77
N LEU A 28 9.31 -4.28 8.69
CA LEU A 28 7.85 -4.17 8.78
C LEU A 28 7.23 -5.35 9.54
N GLU A 29 7.69 -6.57 9.27
CA GLU A 29 7.19 -7.79 9.90
C GLU A 29 7.54 -7.92 11.39
N ALA A 30 8.73 -7.47 11.77
CA ALA A 30 9.24 -7.60 13.14
C ALA A 30 8.86 -6.41 14.05
N GLU A 31 8.92 -5.19 13.51
CA GLU A 31 8.84 -3.96 14.30
C GLU A 31 7.46 -3.29 14.20
N THR A 32 6.58 -3.74 13.28
CA THR A 32 5.26 -3.12 13.06
C THR A 32 4.14 -4.15 13.00
N ASN A 33 2.90 -3.67 12.84
CA ASN A 33 1.72 -4.51 12.65
C ASN A 33 1.46 -4.90 11.19
N TRP A 34 2.45 -4.82 10.29
CA TRP A 34 2.29 -5.04 8.84
C TRP A 34 1.43 -6.26 8.47
N LEU A 35 1.68 -7.40 9.11
CA LEU A 35 0.98 -8.66 8.80
C LEU A 35 -0.47 -8.73 9.32
N THR A 36 -0.85 -7.83 10.23
CA THR A 36 -2.16 -7.84 10.91
C THR A 36 -2.95 -6.56 10.69
N THR A 37 -2.36 -5.52 10.11
CA THR A 37 -3.00 -4.22 9.86
C THR A 37 -4.17 -4.34 8.87
N PRO A 38 -5.33 -3.73 9.15
CA PRO A 38 -6.44 -3.67 8.20
C PRO A 38 -6.16 -2.65 7.08
N ALA A 39 -6.78 -2.83 5.91
CA ALA A 39 -6.60 -1.87 4.81
C ALA A 39 -7.38 -0.56 5.04
N SER A 40 -8.49 -0.63 5.78
CA SER A 40 -9.38 0.50 6.06
C SER A 40 -10.15 0.32 7.36
N THR A 41 -10.78 1.40 7.85
CA THR A 41 -11.60 1.39 9.07
C THR A 41 -12.97 0.73 8.88
N ARG A 42 -13.56 0.87 7.69
CA ARG A 42 -14.95 0.51 7.38
C ARG A 42 -15.15 -0.14 6.00
N TYR A 43 -14.22 0.06 5.07
CA TYR A 43 -14.42 -0.27 3.66
C TYR A 43 -13.81 -1.63 3.30
N HIS A 44 -13.23 -1.76 2.10
CA HIS A 44 -12.56 -2.97 1.63
C HIS A 44 -11.49 -3.42 2.64
N LEU A 45 -11.39 -4.75 2.78
CA LEU A 45 -10.38 -5.43 3.61
C LEU A 45 -10.19 -4.78 5.01
N ASN A 46 -11.28 -4.32 5.63
CA ASN A 46 -11.33 -3.84 7.01
C ASN A 46 -11.29 -5.01 8.01
N LYS A 47 -10.30 -5.89 7.88
CA LYS A 47 -10.08 -7.08 8.70
C LYS A 47 -8.59 -7.23 8.99
N GLU A 48 -8.24 -8.04 9.98
CA GLU A 48 -6.85 -8.37 10.27
C GLU A 48 -6.13 -8.90 9.01
N GLY A 49 -4.93 -8.36 8.74
CA GLY A 49 -4.11 -8.70 7.58
C GLY A 49 -4.63 -8.14 6.24
N GLY A 50 -5.68 -7.32 6.28
CA GLY A 50 -6.28 -6.75 5.08
C GLY A 50 -5.34 -5.84 4.29
N LEU A 51 -4.42 -5.12 4.93
CA LEU A 51 -3.45 -4.26 4.25
C LEU A 51 -2.47 -5.07 3.40
N LEU A 52 -1.97 -6.19 3.93
CA LEU A 52 -1.09 -7.09 3.19
C LEU A 52 -1.83 -7.69 1.98
N GLU A 53 -3.07 -8.12 2.19
CA GLU A 53 -3.91 -8.65 1.11
C GLU A 53 -4.14 -7.61 0.02
N HIS A 54 -4.45 -6.37 0.41
CA HIS A 54 -4.60 -5.25 -0.51
C HIS A 54 -3.33 -5.01 -1.33
N SER A 55 -2.19 -4.85 -0.65
CA SER A 55 -0.90 -4.56 -1.29
C SER A 55 -0.47 -5.65 -2.29
N VAL A 56 -0.74 -6.91 -1.97
CA VAL A 56 -0.49 -8.05 -2.88
C VAL A 56 -1.44 -8.02 -4.09
N ASN A 57 -2.71 -7.70 -3.89
CA ASN A 57 -3.67 -7.57 -4.98
C ASN A 57 -3.28 -6.42 -5.92
N VAL A 58 -2.95 -5.24 -5.37
CA VAL A 58 -2.47 -4.08 -6.14
C VAL A 58 -1.22 -4.44 -6.94
N THR A 59 -0.24 -5.09 -6.31
CA THR A 59 0.99 -5.53 -7.00
C THR A 59 0.67 -6.48 -8.17
N GLU A 60 -0.25 -7.43 -7.98
CA GLU A 60 -0.64 -8.34 -9.05
C GLU A 60 -1.34 -7.61 -10.21
N GLN A 61 -2.30 -6.72 -9.91
CA GLN A 61 -2.98 -5.96 -10.96
C GLN A 61 -2.02 -5.03 -11.68
N LEU A 62 -1.13 -4.36 -10.95
CA LEU A 62 -0.10 -3.49 -11.52
C LEU A 62 0.78 -4.25 -12.50
N LEU A 63 1.28 -5.42 -12.14
CA LEU A 63 2.09 -6.25 -13.04
C LEU A 63 1.30 -6.72 -14.27
N LYS A 64 0.03 -7.08 -14.12
CA LYS A 64 -0.85 -7.43 -15.27
C LYS A 64 -1.02 -6.25 -16.22
N MET A 65 -1.39 -5.08 -15.69
CA MET A 65 -1.57 -3.86 -16.47
C MET A 65 -0.27 -3.43 -17.16
N LYS A 66 0.84 -3.44 -16.42
CA LYS A 66 2.18 -3.16 -16.93
C LYS A 66 2.53 -4.08 -18.09
N ASN A 67 2.29 -5.39 -17.97
CA ASN A 67 2.65 -6.34 -19.03
C ASN A 67 1.85 -6.13 -20.31
N CYS A 68 0.62 -5.62 -20.21
CA CYS A 68 -0.20 -5.28 -21.37
C CYS A 68 0.15 -3.91 -21.98
N LEU A 69 0.38 -2.89 -21.15
CA LEU A 69 0.44 -1.49 -21.58
C LEU A 69 1.86 -0.95 -21.71
N LEU A 70 2.79 -1.41 -20.86
CA LEU A 70 4.16 -0.91 -20.80
C LEU A 70 5.15 -2.02 -20.38
N PRO A 71 5.35 -3.05 -21.22
CA PRO A 71 6.10 -4.26 -20.84
C PRO A 71 7.57 -4.01 -20.49
N LEU A 72 8.15 -2.89 -20.95
CA LEU A 72 9.53 -2.48 -20.66
C LEU A 72 9.70 -1.79 -19.30
N LEU A 73 8.60 -1.45 -18.60
CA LEU A 73 8.68 -0.91 -17.24
C LEU A 73 9.32 -1.96 -16.31
N SER A 74 10.02 -1.51 -15.26
CA SER A 74 10.68 -2.43 -14.32
C SER A 74 9.67 -3.18 -13.46
N ASP A 75 9.75 -4.51 -13.44
CA ASP A 75 8.97 -5.35 -12.52
C ASP A 75 9.32 -5.05 -11.06
N GLU A 76 10.60 -4.80 -10.76
CA GLU A 76 11.05 -4.44 -9.42
C GLU A 76 10.42 -3.13 -8.95
N SER A 77 10.38 -2.09 -9.81
CA SER A 77 9.72 -0.83 -9.47
C SER A 77 8.23 -1.04 -9.22
N CYS A 78 7.56 -1.86 -10.03
CA CYS A 78 6.15 -2.21 -9.82
C CYS A 78 5.93 -2.96 -8.49
N ILE A 79 6.82 -3.87 -8.13
CA ILE A 79 6.74 -4.62 -6.87
C ILE A 79 6.94 -3.69 -5.68
N ILE A 80 7.94 -2.81 -5.71
CA ILE A 80 8.22 -1.87 -4.62
C ILE A 80 7.01 -0.97 -4.38
N VAL A 81 6.52 -0.29 -5.43
CA VAL A 81 5.39 0.62 -5.24
C VAL A 81 4.09 -0.12 -4.97
N GLY A 82 3.85 -1.27 -5.61
CA GLY A 82 2.64 -2.07 -5.40
C GLY A 82 2.54 -2.57 -3.95
N LEU A 83 3.62 -3.14 -3.41
CA LEU A 83 3.62 -3.69 -2.06
C LEU A 83 3.61 -2.62 -0.97
N PHE A 84 4.21 -1.46 -1.22
CA PHE A 84 4.52 -0.50 -0.15
C PHE A 84 3.90 0.89 -0.31
N HIS A 85 3.10 1.16 -1.34
CA HIS A 85 2.47 2.48 -1.53
C HIS A 85 1.69 2.94 -0.29
N ASP A 86 1.05 2.00 0.41
CA ASP A 86 0.14 2.24 1.51
C ASP A 86 0.71 1.87 2.89
N VAL A 87 2.03 1.62 2.98
CA VAL A 87 2.67 1.18 4.23
C VAL A 87 2.50 2.19 5.37
N GLY A 88 2.22 3.46 5.09
CA GLY A 88 1.83 4.47 6.08
C GLY A 88 0.62 4.07 6.95
N LYS A 89 -0.20 3.10 6.51
CA LYS A 89 -1.30 2.53 7.29
C LYS A 89 -0.84 1.60 8.42
N VAL A 90 0.44 1.19 8.49
CA VAL A 90 0.95 0.41 9.64
C VAL A 90 1.18 1.28 10.88
N GLY A 91 1.36 2.60 10.71
CA GLY A 91 1.77 3.50 11.78
C GLY A 91 3.28 3.48 11.99
N LEU A 92 3.72 3.49 13.25
CA LEU A 92 5.13 3.41 13.63
C LEU A 92 5.36 2.22 14.57
N PRO A 93 6.61 1.77 14.78
CA PRO A 93 6.90 0.73 15.76
C PRO A 93 6.29 1.02 17.14
N GLY A 94 5.52 0.07 17.66
CA GLY A 94 4.77 0.21 18.92
C GLY A 94 3.59 1.18 18.91
N LYS A 95 3.31 1.86 17.79
CA LYS A 95 2.22 2.84 17.63
C LYS A 95 1.45 2.57 16.33
N PRO A 96 0.57 1.57 16.30
CA PRO A 96 -0.21 1.23 15.11
C PRO A 96 -1.11 2.41 14.69
N TYR A 97 -1.31 2.56 13.38
CA TYR A 97 -2.19 3.60 12.86
C TYR A 97 -3.67 3.29 13.05
N TYR A 98 -4.05 2.01 12.98
CA TYR A 98 -5.40 1.55 13.24
C TYR A 98 -5.49 0.84 14.59
N LEU A 99 -6.47 1.25 15.39
CA LEU A 99 -6.84 0.64 16.67
C LEU A 99 -8.20 -0.04 16.52
N ALA A 100 -8.42 -1.14 17.26
CA ALA A 100 -9.73 -1.77 17.31
C ALA A 100 -10.78 -0.77 17.82
N ASN A 101 -11.95 -0.74 17.20
CA ASN A 101 -13.05 0.08 17.68
C ASN A 101 -13.66 -0.56 18.94
N ASP A 102 -13.94 0.26 19.94
CA ASP A 102 -14.55 -0.07 21.22
C ASP A 102 -16.03 0.37 21.32
N ASN A 103 -16.51 1.19 20.37
CA ASN A 103 -17.87 1.68 20.33
C ASN A 103 -18.80 0.68 19.63
N LYS A 104 -19.67 0.02 20.40
CA LYS A 104 -20.61 -1.00 19.89
C LYS A 104 -21.50 -0.49 18.75
N TRP A 105 -21.99 0.74 18.82
CA TRP A 105 -22.87 1.31 17.79
C TRP A 105 -22.12 1.51 16.47
N GLU A 106 -20.87 1.97 16.53
CA GLU A 106 -20.04 2.15 15.33
C GLU A 106 -19.67 0.81 14.69
N ILE A 107 -19.38 -0.21 15.52
CA ILE A 107 -19.09 -1.58 15.09
C ILE A 107 -20.30 -2.18 14.37
N GLU A 108 -21.51 -2.02 14.91
CA GLU A 108 -22.76 -2.44 14.24
C GLU A 108 -22.98 -1.75 12.88
N LYS A 109 -22.43 -0.54 12.69
CA LYS A 109 -22.40 0.17 11.40
C LYS A 109 -21.21 -0.20 10.49
N GLY A 110 -20.40 -1.17 10.92
CA GLY A 110 -19.25 -1.70 10.17
C GLY A 110 -17.94 -0.92 10.34
N ILE A 111 -17.87 0.05 11.25
CA ILE A 111 -16.63 0.77 11.57
C ILE A 111 -15.88 -0.05 12.61
N LEU A 112 -15.01 -0.94 12.15
CA LEU A 112 -14.33 -1.92 12.99
C LEU A 112 -13.02 -1.40 13.59
N TYR A 113 -12.44 -0.35 13.00
CA TYR A 113 -11.19 0.25 13.46
C TYR A 113 -11.31 1.78 13.52
N LYS A 114 -10.48 2.40 14.36
CA LYS A 114 -10.31 3.86 14.51
C LYS A 114 -8.87 4.25 14.21
N VAL A 115 -8.67 5.49 13.77
CA VAL A 115 -7.32 6.05 13.59
C VAL A 115 -6.73 6.40 14.95
N ASN A 116 -5.47 6.06 15.16
CA ASN A 116 -4.70 6.41 16.35
C ASN A 116 -4.34 7.91 16.32
N MET A 117 -5.02 8.69 17.17
CA MET A 117 -4.83 10.14 17.26
C MET A 117 -3.55 10.55 18.02
N GLU A 118 -2.84 9.61 18.64
CA GLU A 118 -1.54 9.89 19.30
C GLU A 118 -0.38 9.98 18.30
N LEU A 119 -0.57 9.50 17.07
CA LEU A 119 0.42 9.63 16.01
C LEU A 119 0.44 11.06 15.47
N THR A 120 1.63 11.53 15.11
CA THR A 120 1.78 12.80 14.40
C THR A 120 0.94 12.76 13.11
N ALA A 121 0.10 13.79 12.96
CA ALA A 121 -0.75 13.95 11.79
C ALA A 121 0.10 14.05 10.53
N MET A 122 -0.17 13.15 9.59
CA MET A 122 0.51 13.04 8.30
C MET A 122 -0.41 12.27 7.34
N GLY A 123 -0.44 12.68 6.07
CA GLY A 123 -1.12 11.92 5.02
C GLY A 123 -0.52 10.53 4.88
N ILE A 124 -1.31 9.54 4.46
CA ILE A 124 -0.86 8.15 4.36
C ILE A 124 0.33 8.03 3.41
N ALA A 125 0.23 8.60 2.20
CA ALA A 125 1.29 8.58 1.20
C ALA A 125 2.60 9.21 1.72
N THR A 126 2.50 10.36 2.41
CA THR A 126 3.66 11.00 3.05
C THR A 126 4.26 10.11 4.14
N ARG A 127 3.43 9.42 4.93
CA ARG A 127 3.91 8.49 5.95
C ARG A 127 4.56 7.25 5.34
N SER A 128 4.01 6.73 4.24
CA SER A 128 4.61 5.64 3.48
C SER A 128 6.04 6.00 3.04
N LEU A 129 6.22 7.19 2.46
CA LEU A 129 7.55 7.68 2.08
C LEU A 129 8.46 7.85 3.30
N PHE A 130 7.97 8.46 4.38
CA PHE A 130 8.74 8.64 5.62
C PHE A 130 9.26 7.32 6.19
N ILE A 131 8.41 6.28 6.20
CA ILE A 131 8.78 4.94 6.71
C ILE A 131 9.75 4.24 5.76
N MET A 132 9.57 4.37 4.45
CA MET A 132 10.28 3.53 3.47
C MET A 132 11.60 4.14 3.00
N SER A 133 11.69 5.46 2.81
CA SER A 133 12.88 6.13 2.27
C SER A 133 14.20 5.89 3.04
N PRO A 134 14.21 5.67 4.37
CA PRO A 134 15.43 5.30 5.08
C PRO A 134 15.95 3.88 4.77
N HIS A 135 15.10 3.01 4.20
CA HIS A 135 15.41 1.59 4.00
C HIS A 135 15.64 1.22 2.54
N ILE A 136 14.94 1.87 1.61
CA ILE A 136 15.03 1.60 0.18
C ILE A 136 15.36 2.89 -0.56
N LYS A 137 16.40 2.87 -1.39
CA LYS A 137 16.72 3.98 -2.29
C LYS A 137 15.71 4.03 -3.44
N LEU A 138 14.70 4.87 -3.29
CA LEU A 138 13.65 5.07 -4.29
C LEU A 138 14.17 5.83 -5.51
N LYS A 139 13.69 5.44 -6.69
CA LYS A 139 13.76 6.23 -7.92
C LYS A 139 12.74 7.36 -7.83
N GLU A 140 12.98 8.46 -8.54
CA GLU A 140 12.06 9.63 -8.55
C GLU A 140 10.64 9.25 -8.97
N GLU A 141 10.49 8.37 -9.97
CA GLU A 141 9.17 7.92 -10.43
C GLU A 141 8.47 7.01 -9.40
N GLU A 142 9.21 6.23 -8.62
CA GLU A 142 8.66 5.40 -7.53
C GLU A 142 8.15 6.30 -6.40
N ALA A 143 8.90 7.37 -6.07
CA ALA A 143 8.48 8.38 -5.10
C ALA A 143 7.22 9.12 -5.57
N GLN A 144 7.14 9.53 -6.84
CA GLN A 144 5.92 10.14 -7.39
C GLN A 144 4.75 9.16 -7.36
N ALA A 145 4.96 7.90 -7.75
CA ALA A 145 3.91 6.89 -7.73
C ALA A 145 3.31 6.72 -6.34
N ILE A 146 4.14 6.63 -5.30
CA ILE A 146 3.66 6.45 -3.92
C ILE A 146 3.02 7.71 -3.38
N ALA A 147 3.60 8.90 -3.63
CA ALA A 147 3.07 10.17 -3.17
C ALA A 147 1.65 10.45 -3.69
N TYR A 148 1.32 9.97 -4.89
CA TYR A 148 0.11 10.34 -5.62
C TYR A 148 -0.70 9.13 -6.12
N HIS A 149 -0.57 7.97 -5.47
CA HIS A 149 -1.28 6.74 -5.87
C HIS A 149 -2.81 6.87 -5.75
N ASP A 150 -3.32 7.69 -4.83
CA ASP A 150 -4.75 8.04 -4.71
C ASP A 150 -5.31 8.75 -5.96
N GLY A 151 -4.41 9.24 -6.84
CA GLY A 151 -4.73 9.79 -8.14
C GLY A 151 -5.07 11.28 -8.14
N LEU A 152 -5.64 11.74 -9.25
CA LEU A 152 -5.90 13.17 -9.51
C LEU A 152 -7.24 13.67 -8.96
N PHE A 153 -8.05 12.77 -8.40
CA PHE A 153 -9.36 13.10 -7.83
C PHE A 153 -9.27 13.67 -6.41
N VAL A 154 -8.08 13.62 -5.80
CA VAL A 154 -7.78 14.17 -4.48
C VAL A 154 -6.92 15.43 -4.59
N PRO A 155 -7.00 16.37 -3.63
CA PRO A 155 -6.23 17.63 -3.68
C PRO A 155 -4.73 17.45 -3.87
N GLU A 156 -4.16 16.39 -3.29
CA GLU A 156 -2.74 16.06 -3.37
C GLU A 156 -2.27 15.88 -4.83
N GLY A 157 -3.11 15.25 -5.66
CA GLY A 157 -2.82 14.97 -7.07
C GLY A 157 -2.76 16.21 -7.97
N GLU A 158 -3.28 17.36 -7.52
CA GLU A 158 -3.30 18.60 -8.32
C GLU A 158 -1.88 19.07 -8.69
N SER A 159 -0.92 18.86 -7.78
CA SER A 159 0.47 19.29 -7.96
C SER A 159 1.21 18.63 -9.13
N ILE A 160 0.77 17.43 -9.54
CA ILE A 160 1.37 16.65 -10.63
C ILE A 160 0.47 16.53 -11.86
N LYS A 161 -0.64 17.27 -11.92
CA LYS A 161 -1.58 17.21 -13.04
C LYS A 161 -0.90 17.42 -14.39
N ASN A 162 -1.11 16.49 -15.33
CA ASN A 162 -0.45 16.40 -16.65
C ASN A 162 1.08 16.18 -16.60
N LYS A 163 1.63 15.78 -15.45
CA LYS A 163 3.04 15.48 -15.21
C LYS A 163 3.22 14.11 -14.57
N GLU A 164 2.18 13.29 -14.64
CA GLU A 164 2.12 11.95 -14.08
C GLU A 164 3.05 11.03 -14.90
N ARG A 165 3.88 10.27 -14.21
CA ARG A 165 4.69 9.22 -14.82
C ARG A 165 3.81 8.00 -15.10
N PRO A 166 4.16 7.19 -16.11
CA PRO A 166 3.39 5.98 -16.42
C PRO A 166 3.23 5.04 -15.21
N LEU A 167 4.27 4.91 -14.36
CA LEU A 167 4.20 4.11 -13.14
C LEU A 167 3.14 4.63 -12.16
N THR A 168 3.02 5.95 -11.98
CA THR A 168 2.00 6.58 -11.13
C THR A 168 0.59 6.28 -11.63
N LEU A 169 0.35 6.44 -12.93
CA LEU A 169 -0.96 6.13 -13.54
C LEU A 169 -1.30 4.64 -13.40
N LEU A 170 -0.35 3.76 -13.69
CA LEU A 170 -0.57 2.31 -13.58
C LEU A 170 -0.85 1.90 -12.13
N LEU A 171 -0.08 2.42 -11.16
CA LEU A 171 -0.31 2.14 -9.74
C LEU A 171 -1.68 2.64 -9.29
N HIS A 172 -2.05 3.88 -9.63
CA HIS A 172 -3.35 4.44 -9.29
C HIS A 172 -4.50 3.55 -9.78
N TRP A 173 -4.46 3.13 -11.04
CA TRP A 173 -5.51 2.28 -11.59
C TRP A 173 -5.49 0.86 -11.02
N ALA A 174 -4.32 0.31 -10.71
CA ALA A 174 -4.20 -1.00 -10.06
C ALA A 174 -4.78 -0.99 -8.65
N ASP A 175 -4.50 0.06 -7.87
CA ASP A 175 -5.10 0.28 -6.55
C ASP A 175 -6.62 0.47 -6.66
N TYR A 176 -7.06 1.42 -7.49
CA TYR A 176 -8.48 1.71 -7.66
C TYR A 176 -9.28 0.49 -8.11
N TRP A 177 -8.74 -0.30 -9.05
CA TRP A 177 -9.36 -1.54 -9.51
C TRP A 177 -9.39 -2.62 -8.43
N SER A 178 -8.31 -2.78 -7.67
CA SER A 178 -8.24 -3.76 -6.57
C SER A 178 -9.31 -3.45 -5.52
N THR A 179 -9.36 -2.20 -5.06
CA THR A 179 -10.31 -1.72 -4.06
C THR A 179 -11.77 -1.86 -4.51
N ASN A 180 -12.10 -1.45 -5.75
CA ASN A 180 -13.49 -1.34 -6.19
C ASN A 180 -14.04 -2.57 -6.90
N VAL A 181 -13.18 -3.45 -7.43
CA VAL A 181 -13.60 -4.62 -8.22
C VAL A 181 -13.19 -5.93 -7.58
N ILE A 182 -11.91 -6.07 -7.21
CA ILE A 182 -11.37 -7.34 -6.70
C ILE A 182 -11.81 -7.57 -5.25
N GLU A 183 -11.74 -6.54 -4.42
CA GLU A 183 -11.90 -6.64 -2.96
C GLU A 183 -13.29 -6.27 -2.49
N LYS A 184 -14.12 -5.75 -3.40
CA LYS A 184 -15.52 -5.46 -3.12
C LYS A 184 -16.22 -6.76 -2.76
N LYS A 185 -16.72 -6.85 -1.52
CA LYS A 185 -17.60 -7.94 -1.09
C LYS A 185 -18.78 -7.99 -2.07
N ARG A 186 -18.86 -9.06 -2.86
CA ARG A 186 -20.07 -9.34 -3.66
C ARG A 186 -21.21 -9.50 -2.66
N THR A 187 -22.10 -8.52 -2.65
CA THR A 187 -23.40 -8.57 -1.95
C THR A 187 -24.29 -9.63 -2.55
#